data_AF-A0A7D7VAW8-F1
#
_entry.id   AF-A0A7D7VAW8-F1
#
_cell.length_a   1.000
_cell.length_b   1.000
_cell.length_c   1.000
_cell.angle_alpha   90.00
_cell.angle_beta   90.00
_cell.angle_gamma   90.00
#
_symmetry.space_group_name_H-M   'P 1'
#
loop_
_entity.id
_entity.type
_entity.pdbx_description
1 polymer ?
#
loop_
_entity_poly.entity_id
_entity_poly.type
_entity_poly.pdbx_seq_one_letter_code
_entity_poly.pdbx_strand_id
1 'polypeptide(L)' 'MVHGEHNSSRNNGGFALIILGALLLFLAPNIYQDMRELGTMSLMGGVIIGSIGFYLKFFKGRIRKE' A
#
# COMPACT_ATOMS: atom_id res chain seq x y z
N MET A 1 -5.83 11.40 -34.06
CA MET A 1 -6.14 11.61 -32.63
C MET A 1 -5.12 10.83 -31.80
N VAL A 2 -3.94 11.40 -31.56
CA VAL A 2 -2.72 10.71 -31.08
C VAL A 2 -2.16 11.46 -29.86
N HIS A 3 -2.93 11.63 -28.79
CA HIS A 3 -2.42 12.24 -27.53
C HIS A 3 -3.19 11.75 -26.28
N GLY A 4 -3.67 10.50 -26.27
CA GLY A 4 -4.31 9.90 -25.08
C GLY A 4 -3.39 9.02 -24.24
N GLU A 5 -2.24 8.62 -24.78
CA GLU A 5 -1.43 7.52 -24.25
C GLU A 5 -0.57 7.93 -23.04
N HIS A 6 -0.38 9.24 -22.83
CA HIS A 6 0.45 9.77 -21.73
C HIS A 6 -0.35 10.09 -20.45
N ASN A 7 -1.69 10.02 -20.48
CA ASN A 7 -2.54 10.15 -19.28
C ASN A 7 -2.91 8.79 -18.66
N SER A 8 -2.29 7.70 -19.12
CA SER A 8 -2.38 6.43 -18.42
C SER A 8 -1.58 6.57 -17.12
N SER A 9 -2.23 7.14 -16.11
CA SER A 9 -1.80 7.14 -14.71
C SER A 9 -1.23 5.77 -14.42
N ARG A 10 0.11 5.71 -14.38
CA ARG A 10 0.93 4.52 -14.42
C ARG A 10 0.74 3.73 -13.12
N ASN A 11 -0.41 3.09 -12.93
CA ASN A 11 -0.79 2.17 -11.86
C ASN A 11 0.03 2.35 -10.54
N ASN A 12 0.01 3.58 -10.00
CA ASN A 12 0.79 3.96 -8.82
C ASN A 12 0.02 3.70 -7.51
N GLY A 13 -1.29 3.42 -7.59
CA GLY A 13 -2.11 3.13 -6.42
C GLY A 13 -1.58 1.96 -5.58
N GLY A 14 -1.10 0.88 -6.22
CA GLY A 14 -0.46 -0.22 -5.49
C GLY A 14 0.82 0.20 -4.75
N PHE A 15 1.59 1.12 -5.31
CA PHE A 15 2.82 1.62 -4.68
C PHE A 15 2.51 2.53 -3.48
N ALA A 16 1.48 3.36 -3.58
CA ALA A 16 1.01 4.19 -2.47
C ALA A 16 0.53 3.32 -1.28
N LEU A 17 -0.17 2.22 -1.54
CA LEU A 17 -0.61 1.28 -0.50
C LEU A 17 0.57 0.58 0.19
N ILE A 18 1.63 0.22 -0.55
CA ILE A 18 2.85 -0.35 0.03
C ILE A 18 3.51 0.67 0.97
N ILE A 19 3.68 1.92 0.52
CA ILE A 19 4.28 2.99 1.34
C ILE A 19 3.42 3.24 2.58
N LEU A 20 2.10 3.34 2.44
CA LEU A 20 1.17 3.53 3.55
C LEU A 20 1.28 2.38 4.58
N GLY A 21 1.33 1.13 4.12
CA GLY A 21 1.52 -0.03 4.99
C GLY A 21 2.85 0.02 5.75
N ALA A 22 3.95 0.33 5.07
CA ALA A 22 5.27 0.45 5.71
C ALA A 22 5.33 1.59 6.73
N LEU A 23 4.71 2.73 6.42
CA LEU A 23 4.62 3.86 7.35
C LEU A 23 3.79 3.49 8.58
N LEU A 24 2.67 2.77 8.44
CA LEU A 24 1.90 2.27 9.58
C LEU A 24 2.73 1.35 10.48
N LEU A 25 3.52 0.45 9.90
CA LEU A 25 4.39 -0.46 10.66
C LEU A 25 5.48 0.28 11.43
N PHE A 26 6.02 1.36 10.86
CA PHE A 26 7.07 2.15 11.49
C PHE A 26 6.52 3.17 12.50
N LEU A 27 5.41 3.85 12.19
CA LEU A 27 4.85 4.91 13.03
C LEU A 27 4.03 4.37 14.21
N ALA A 28 3.32 3.24 14.06
CA ALA A 28 2.47 2.69 15.11
C ALA A 28 3.19 2.53 16.47
N PRO A 29 4.39 1.93 16.57
CA PRO A 29 5.10 1.80 17.85
C PRO A 29 5.63 3.14 18.39
N ASN A 30 5.78 4.17 17.53
CA ASN A 30 6.24 5.49 17.93
C ASN A 30 5.09 6.38 18.43
N ILE A 31 3.88 6.22 17.88
CA ILE A 31 2.70 7.03 18.24
C ILE A 31 1.93 6.40 19.41
N TYR A 32 1.80 5.08 19.44
CA TYR A 32 1.00 4.36 20.45
C TYR A 32 1.87 3.68 21.51
N GLN A 33 2.77 4.44 22.14
CA GLN A 33 3.69 3.89 23.16
C GLN A 33 2.95 3.39 24.40
N ASP A 34 1.92 4.11 24.85
CA ASP A 34 1.14 3.77 26.04
C ASP A 34 -0.14 2.98 25.73
N MET A 35 -0.54 2.88 24.45
CA MET A 35 -1.78 2.24 24.01
C MET A 35 -1.50 0.99 23.18
N ARG A 36 -1.16 -0.10 23.87
CA ARG A 36 -0.74 -1.37 23.26
C ARG A 36 -1.77 -1.97 22.29
N GLU A 37 -3.07 -1.83 22.59
CA GLU A 37 -4.15 -2.35 21.74
C GLU A 37 -4.21 -1.62 20.39
N LEU A 38 -4.23 -0.28 20.41
CA LEU A 38 -4.25 0.55 19.20
C LEU A 38 -2.98 0.35 18.37
N GLY A 39 -1.81 0.29 19.01
CA GLY A 39 -0.55 0.01 18.34
C GLY A 39 -0.59 -1.33 17.61
N THR A 40 -1.09 -2.38 18.26
CA THR A 40 -1.21 -3.73 17.66
C THR A 40 -2.20 -3.73 16.49
N MET A 41 -3.35 -3.06 16.62
CA MET A 41 -4.32 -2.93 15.53
C MET A 41 -3.74 -2.16 14.33
N SER A 42 -3.01 -1.07 14.57
CA SER A 42 -2.33 -0.32 13.51
C SER A 42 -1.24 -1.14 12.82
N LEU A 43 -0.49 -1.96 13.55
CA LEU A 43 0.50 -2.88 12.97
C LEU A 43 -0.19 -3.92 12.06
N MET A 44 -1.26 -4.57 12.54
CA MET A 44 -2.02 -5.50 11.73
C MET A 44 -2.61 -4.83 10.47
N GLY A 45 -3.16 -3.63 10.62
CA GLY A 45 -3.64 -2.83 9.48
C GLY A 45 -2.53 -2.51 8.49
N GLY A 46 -1.35 -2.14 8.97
CA GLY A 46 -0.16 -1.88 8.14
C GLY A 46 0.28 -3.10 7.33
N VAL A 47 0.31 -4.29 7.95
CA VAL A 47 0.60 -5.55 7.25
C VAL A 47 -0.44 -5.81 6.16
N ILE A 48 -1.73 -5.76 6.51
CA ILE A 48 -2.82 -6.06 5.56
C ILE A 48 -2.79 -5.10 4.36
N ILE A 49 -2.71 -3.78 4.62
CA ILE A 49 -2.70 -2.75 3.59
C ILE A 49 -1.43 -2.87 2.72
N GLY A 50 -0.26 -3.09 3.35
CA GLY A 50 0.99 -3.29 2.64
C GLY A 50 0.97 -4.51 1.73
N SER A 51 0.46 -5.65 2.23
CA SER A 51 0.30 -6.88 1.44
C SER A 51 -0.70 -6.71 0.29
N ILE A 52 -1.82 -6.01 0.50
CA ILE A 52 -2.78 -5.69 -0.57
C ILE A 52 -2.11 -4.79 -1.63
N GLY A 53 -1.39 -3.76 -1.21
CA GLY A 53 -0.63 -2.89 -2.10
C GLY A 53 0.38 -3.67 -2.94
N PHE A 54 1.11 -4.58 -2.30
CA PHE A 54 2.06 -5.47 -2.94
C PHE A 54 1.38 -6.39 -3.97
N TYR A 55 0.27 -7.02 -3.59
CA TYR A 55 -0.52 -7.86 -4.49
C TYR A 55 -1.03 -7.07 -5.71
N LEU A 56 -1.60 -5.89 -5.50
CA LEU A 56 -2.10 -5.05 -6.59
C LEU A 56 -0.98 -4.55 -7.50
N LYS A 57 0.20 -4.25 -6.95
CA LYS A 57 1.34 -3.76 -7.74
C LYS A 57 1.99 -4.87 -8.55
N PHE A 58 2.29 -6.01 -7.92
CA PHE A 58 3.12 -7.06 -8.51
C PHE A 58 2.31 -8.18 -9.17
N PHE A 59 1.17 -8.57 -8.60
CA PHE A 59 0.36 -9.68 -9.12
C PHE A 59 -0.74 -9.21 -10.07
N LYS A 60 -1.52 -8.16 -9.72
CA LYS A 60 -2.60 -7.67 -10.60
C LYS A 60 -2.08 -7.05 -11.90
N GLY A 61 -0.88 -6.48 -11.89
CA GLY A 61 -0.22 -5.98 -13.11
C GLY A 61 0.22 -7.08 -14.08
N ARG A 62 0.36 -8.33 -13.63
CA ARG A 62 0.69 -9.50 -14.46
C ARG A 62 -0.54 -10.05 -15.18
N ILE A 63 -1.70 -10.05 -14.51
CA ILE A 63 -2.98 -10.56 -15.06
C ILE A 63 -3.50 -9.71 -16.24
N ARG A 64 -3.15 -8.41 -16.30
CA ARG A 64 -3.53 -7.51 -17.41
C ARG A 64 -2.59 -7.56 -18.62
N LYS A 65 -1.51 -8.34 -18.57
CA LYS A 65 -0.53 -8.46 -19.67
C LYS A 65 -0.62 -9.78 -20.44
N GLU A 66 -1.54 -10.66 -20.06
CA GLU A 66 -1.97 -11.82 -20.85
C GLU A 66 -3.28 -11.48 -21.56
#